data_AF-A0A1B6HQN6-F1
#
_entry.id   AF-A0A1B6HQN6-F1
#
_cell.length_a   1.000
_cell.length_b   1.000
_cell.length_c   1.000
_cell.angle_alpha   90.00
_cell.angle_beta   90.00
_cell.angle_gamma   90.00
#
_symmetry.space_group_name_H-M   'P 1'
#
loop_
_entity.id
_entity.type
_entity.pdbx_description
1 polymer ?
#
loop_
_entity_poly.entity_id
_entity_poly.type
_entity_poly.pdbx_seq_one_letter_code
_entity_poly.pdbx_strand_id
1 'polypeptide(L)'
;TGSDCSALQLRGLQQLAALRAVVNEINNELKPQDGLTIGLQVQDTCSTPDGAMRAAMRSLVDVQQTCSNPPLYLGMLGPEDAESLAKVKGVSRVFNATHVLP
;
A
#
# COMPACT_ATOMS: atom_id res chain seq x y z
N THR A 1 -8.00 -14.84 -2.44
CA THR A 1 -8.66 -14.68 -3.75
C THR A 1 -8.58 -16.00 -4.49
N GLY A 2 -9.31 -16.17 -5.59
CA GLY A 2 -9.00 -17.22 -6.58
C GLY A 2 -7.76 -16.83 -7.39
N SER A 3 -7.11 -17.79 -8.04
CA SER A 3 -5.83 -17.63 -8.76
C SER A 3 -5.77 -16.51 -9.80
N ASP A 4 -6.92 -15.96 -10.23
CA ASP A 4 -7.03 -14.96 -11.32
C ASP A 4 -7.79 -13.68 -10.92
N CYS A 5 -7.72 -13.24 -9.66
CA CYS A 5 -8.49 -12.09 -9.14
C CYS A 5 -10.02 -12.22 -9.29
N SER A 6 -10.54 -13.41 -9.62
CA SER A 6 -11.94 -13.61 -10.01
C SER A 6 -12.90 -13.69 -8.83
N ALA A 7 -12.39 -14.03 -7.64
CA ALA A 7 -13.18 -14.17 -6.43
C ALA A 7 -12.85 -13.07 -5.42
N LEU A 8 -13.87 -12.32 -5.06
CA LEU A 8 -13.84 -11.26 -4.06
C LEU A 8 -13.57 -11.84 -2.65
N GLN A 9 -12.71 -11.16 -1.89
CA GLN A 9 -12.37 -11.55 -0.52
C GLN A 9 -12.92 -10.53 0.47
N LEU A 10 -13.97 -10.90 1.21
CA LEU A 10 -14.62 -10.02 2.19
C LEU A 10 -13.65 -9.52 3.25
N ARG A 11 -12.73 -10.37 3.73
CA ARG A 11 -11.70 -10.00 4.71
C ARG A 11 -10.80 -8.87 4.19
N GLY A 12 -10.35 -8.95 2.94
CA GLY A 12 -9.51 -7.90 2.33
C GLY A 12 -10.25 -6.56 2.20
N LEU A 13 -11.55 -6.60 1.87
CA LEU A 13 -12.38 -5.40 1.84
C LEU A 13 -12.59 -4.79 3.23
N GLN A 14 -12.77 -5.62 4.26
CA GLN A 14 -12.86 -5.16 5.64
C GLN A 14 -11.55 -4.52 6.12
N GLN A 15 -10.40 -5.13 5.82
CA GLN A 15 -9.08 -4.56 6.11
C GLN A 15 -8.89 -3.20 5.41
N LEU A 16 -9.29 -3.09 4.14
CA LEU A 16 -9.26 -1.83 3.40
C LEU A 16 -10.17 -0.77 4.01
N ALA A 17 -11.40 -1.14 4.40
CA ALA A 17 -12.33 -0.22 5.03
C ALA A 17 -11.80 0.29 6.38
N ALA A 18 -11.24 -0.60 7.19
CA ALA A 18 -10.60 -0.25 8.46
C ALA A 18 -9.42 0.70 8.26
N LEU A 19 -8.53 0.41 7.31
CA LEU A 19 -7.39 1.26 6.99
C LEU A 19 -7.83 2.67 6.56
N ARG A 20 -8.84 2.77 5.69
CA ARG A 20 -9.38 4.07 5.27
C ARG A 20 -9.99 4.85 6.43
N ALA A 21 -10.71 4.17 7.32
CA ALA A 21 -11.30 4.82 8.49
C ALA A 21 -10.22 5.42 9.40
N VAL A 22 -9.19 4.63 9.73
CA VAL A 22 -8.08 5.07 10.59
C VAL A 22 -7.28 6.20 9.96
N VAL A 23 -6.95 6.12 8.66
CA VAL A 23 -6.23 7.23 7.99
C VAL A 23 -7.06 8.51 7.95
N ASN A 24 -8.37 8.41 7.77
CA ASN A 24 -9.25 9.58 7.82
C ASN A 24 -9.29 10.21 9.22
N GLU A 25 -9.31 9.39 10.27
CA GLU A 25 -9.23 9.83 11.66
C GLU A 25 -7.91 10.57 11.93
N ILE A 26 -6.77 9.94 11.59
CA ILE A 26 -5.43 10.56 11.71
C ILE A 26 -5.37 11.88 10.93
N ASN A 27 -5.85 11.91 9.69
CA ASN A 27 -5.84 13.13 8.88
C ASN A 27 -6.70 14.24 9.49
N ASN A 28 -7.79 13.92 10.19
CA ASN A 28 -8.60 14.93 10.87
C ASN A 28 -7.89 15.50 12.10
N GLU A 29 -7.10 14.69 12.81
CA GLU A 29 -6.27 15.13 13.94
C GLU A 29 -5.06 15.95 13.50
N LEU A 30 -4.48 15.66 12.32
CA LEU A 30 -3.31 16.37 11.79
C LEU A 30 -3.64 17.70 11.11
N LYS A 31 -4.87 17.87 10.58
CA LYS A 31 -5.33 19.09 9.89
C LYS A 31 -5.01 20.41 10.64
N PRO A 32 -5.22 20.52 11.96
CA PRO A 32 -4.96 21.76 12.69
C PRO A 32 -3.48 22.07 12.89
N GLN A 33 -2.59 21.08 12.73
CA GLN A 33 -1.19 21.20 13.12
C GLN A 33 -0.31 21.73 11.99
N ASP A 34 -0.39 21.16 10.78
CA ASP A 34 0.60 21.50 9.72
C ASP A 34 0.07 21.41 8.29
N GLY A 35 -1.24 21.19 8.09
CA GLY A 35 -1.81 20.95 6.75
C GLY A 35 -1.33 19.66 6.08
N LEU A 36 -0.67 18.77 6.82
CA LEU A 36 -0.22 17.46 6.35
C LEU A 36 -1.40 16.50 6.20
N THR A 37 -1.44 15.80 5.07
CA THR A 37 -2.40 14.72 4.80
C THR A 37 -1.67 13.46 4.36
N ILE A 38 -2.01 12.34 4.98
CA ILE A 38 -1.57 11.01 4.59
C ILE A 38 -2.49 10.51 3.47
N GLY A 39 -1.89 10.24 2.31
CA GLY A 39 -2.56 9.59 1.18
C GLY A 39 -2.47 8.06 1.27
N LEU A 40 -3.48 7.39 0.70
CA LEU A 40 -3.48 5.94 0.53
C LEU A 40 -3.49 5.56 -0.95
N GLN A 41 -2.49 4.79 -1.38
CA GLN A 41 -2.48 4.13 -2.68
C GLN A 41 -2.72 2.64 -2.49
N VAL A 42 -3.94 2.20 -2.83
CA VAL A 42 -4.40 0.83 -2.57
C VAL A 42 -4.29 0.01 -3.84
N GLN A 43 -3.68 -1.16 -3.75
CA GLN A 43 -3.50 -2.10 -4.86
C GLN A 43 -4.02 -3.48 -4.46
N ASP A 44 -4.76 -4.14 -5.34
CA ASP A 44 -5.13 -5.54 -5.15
C ASP A 44 -3.96 -6.43 -5.61
N THR A 45 -3.46 -7.27 -4.70
CA THR A 45 -2.41 -8.25 -5.00
C THR A 45 -2.97 -9.51 -5.65
N CYS A 46 -4.29 -9.66 -5.62
CA CYS A 46 -5.01 -10.86 -6.04
C CYS A 46 -4.52 -12.14 -5.36
N SER A 47 -3.94 -12.03 -4.15
CA SER A 47 -3.26 -13.12 -3.43
C SER A 47 -2.29 -13.94 -4.30
N THR A 48 -1.65 -13.28 -5.27
CA THR A 48 -0.60 -13.90 -6.08
C THR A 48 0.72 -13.16 -5.85
N PRO A 49 1.85 -13.88 -5.78
CA PRO A 49 3.15 -13.23 -5.61
C PRO A 49 3.48 -12.23 -6.73
N ASP A 50 3.09 -12.53 -7.97
CA ASP A 50 3.31 -11.61 -9.11
C ASP A 50 2.37 -10.40 -9.07
N GLY A 51 1.13 -10.57 -8.62
CA GLY A 51 0.22 -9.46 -8.37
C GLY A 51 0.74 -8.54 -7.28
N ALA A 52 1.27 -9.10 -6.19
CA ALA A 52 1.90 -8.33 -5.12
C ALA A 52 3.15 -7.57 -5.58
N MET A 53 4.01 -8.20 -6.39
CA MET A 53 5.17 -7.52 -6.96
C MET A 53 4.76 -6.34 -7.87
N ARG A 54 3.76 -6.55 -8.75
CA ARG A 54 3.23 -5.47 -9.60
C ARG A 54 2.62 -4.35 -8.79
N ALA A 55 1.88 -4.69 -7.73
CA ALA A 55 1.31 -3.72 -6.80
C ALA A 55 2.42 -2.88 -6.14
N ALA A 56 3.45 -3.52 -5.58
CA ALA A 56 4.57 -2.85 -4.95
C ALA A 56 5.30 -1.89 -5.89
N MET A 57 5.56 -2.30 -7.14
CA MET A 57 6.20 -1.43 -8.13
C MET A 57 5.33 -0.23 -8.52
N ARG A 58 4.00 -0.43 -8.67
CA ARG A 58 3.06 0.67 -8.92
C ARG A 58 2.98 1.65 -7.75
N SER A 59 3.23 1.19 -6.52
CA SER A 59 3.22 2.05 -5.33
C SER A 59 4.39 3.01 -5.24
N LEU A 60 5.45 2.79 -6.01
CA LEU A 60 6.65 3.64 -5.99
C LEU A 60 6.61 4.79 -6.99
N VAL A 61 5.53 4.89 -7.77
CA VAL A 61 5.39 5.88 -8.84
C VAL A 61 4.03 6.58 -8.73
N ASP A 62 4.06 7.90 -8.82
CA ASP A 62 2.86 8.73 -8.96
C ASP A 62 2.83 9.40 -10.34
N VAL A 63 1.63 9.60 -10.91
CA VAL A 63 1.46 10.21 -12.24
C VAL A 63 1.91 11.68 -12.26
N GLN A 64 1.80 12.37 -11.13
CA GLN A 64 2.22 13.76 -10.96
C GLN A 64 3.68 13.89 -10.50
N GLN A 65 4.36 12.76 -10.28
CA GLN A 65 5.74 12.74 -9.85
C GLN A 65 6.64 13.31 -10.95
N THR A 66 7.46 14.28 -10.58
CA THR A 66 8.50 14.84 -11.43
C THR A 66 9.80 14.91 -10.65
N CYS A 67 10.94 15.17 -11.30
CA CYS A 67 12.19 15.38 -10.57
C CYS A 67 12.10 16.54 -9.57
N SER A 68 11.26 17.54 -9.86
CA SER A 68 11.04 18.70 -8.99
C SER A 68 10.05 18.41 -7.86
N ASN A 69 9.16 17.44 -8.05
CA ASN A 69 8.20 16.96 -7.04
C ASN A 69 8.45 15.47 -6.79
N PRO A 70 9.50 15.12 -6.03
CA PRO A 70 9.77 13.73 -5.69
C PRO A 70 8.59 13.17 -4.88
N PRO A 71 8.25 11.89 -5.05
CA PRO A 71 7.15 11.30 -4.32
C PRO A 71 7.56 11.18 -2.85
N LEU A 72 6.69 11.63 -1.93
CA LEU A 72 6.86 11.28 -0.52
C LEU A 72 6.22 9.92 -0.28
N TYR A 73 7.03 8.86 -0.43
CA TYR A 73 6.61 7.49 -0.18
C TYR A 73 7.04 7.03 1.22
N LEU A 74 6.07 6.83 2.12
CA LEU A 74 6.35 6.44 3.51
C LEU A 74 6.60 4.94 3.67
N GLY A 75 5.86 4.10 2.94
CA GLY A 75 5.95 2.65 3.09
C GLY A 75 4.76 1.85 2.56
N MET A 76 4.79 0.56 2.86
CA MET A 76 3.84 -0.48 2.46
C MET A 76 3.15 -1.09 3.70
N LEU A 77 1.85 -1.34 3.58
CA LEU A 77 1.07 -2.20 4.49
C LEU A 77 0.68 -3.47 3.76
N GLY A 78 1.07 -4.64 4.29
CA GLY A 78 0.90 -5.93 3.61
C GLY A 78 1.88 -6.15 2.44
N PRO A 79 1.81 -7.26 1.70
CA PRO A 79 0.81 -8.33 1.81
C PRO A 79 1.04 -9.22 3.03
N GLU A 80 -0.03 -9.88 3.51
CA GLU A 80 -0.03 -10.76 4.69
C GLU A 80 0.57 -12.15 4.39
N ASP A 81 0.45 -12.63 3.15
CA ASP A 81 0.93 -13.96 2.78
C ASP A 81 2.45 -14.01 2.62
N ALA A 82 3.07 -15.07 3.15
CA ALA A 82 4.52 -15.20 3.23
C ALA A 82 5.21 -15.25 1.86
N GLU A 83 4.57 -15.85 0.85
CA GLU A 83 5.15 -16.00 -0.49
C GLU A 83 5.20 -14.66 -1.23
N SER A 84 4.09 -13.91 -1.22
CA SER A 84 4.05 -12.56 -1.80
C SER A 84 4.94 -11.60 -1.02
N LEU A 85 4.97 -11.70 0.32
CA LEU A 85 5.87 -10.91 1.14
C LEU A 85 7.33 -11.15 0.77
N ALA A 86 7.74 -12.41 0.57
CA ALA A 86 9.10 -12.73 0.17
C ALA A 86 9.51 -12.05 -1.14
N LYS A 87 8.59 -11.96 -2.12
CA LYS A 87 8.82 -11.20 -3.36
C LYS A 87 8.89 -9.68 -3.13
N VAL A 88 7.92 -9.11 -2.41
CA VAL A 88 7.83 -7.65 -2.19
C VAL A 88 8.98 -7.13 -1.32
N LYS A 89 9.52 -7.95 -0.41
CA LYS A 89 10.63 -7.58 0.48
C LYS A 89 11.88 -7.15 -0.27
N GLY A 90 12.11 -7.66 -1.49
CA GLY A 90 13.20 -7.18 -2.35
C GLY A 90 13.03 -5.71 -2.71
N VAL A 91 11.81 -5.31 -3.05
CA VAL A 91 11.46 -3.92 -3.41
C VAL A 91 11.59 -3.01 -2.20
N SER A 92 10.95 -3.34 -1.07
CA SER A 92 11.01 -2.47 0.12
C SER A 92 12.44 -2.28 0.63
N ARG A 93 13.31 -3.29 0.50
CA ARG A 93 14.74 -3.17 0.81
C ARG A 93 15.49 -2.23 -0.14
N VAL A 94 15.30 -2.35 -1.45
CA VAL A 94 15.99 -1.52 -2.45
C VAL A 94 15.66 -0.04 -2.25
N PHE A 95 14.39 0.27 -1.95
CA PHE A 95 13.91 1.64 -1.79
C PHE A 95 13.94 2.14 -0.33
N ASN A 96 14.47 1.34 0.60
CA ASN A 96 14.47 1.63 2.03
C ASN A 96 13.07 2.04 2.55
N ALA A 97 12.03 1.41 2.03
CA ALA A 97 10.64 1.69 2.38
C ALA A 97 10.23 0.90 3.62
N THR A 98 9.54 1.56 4.55
CA THR A 98 8.96 0.89 5.72
C THR A 98 7.92 -0.14 5.26
N HIS A 99 7.97 -1.35 5.80
CA HIS A 99 7.06 -2.43 5.41
C HIS A 99 6.45 -3.06 6.66
N VAL A 100 5.16 -2.83 6.86
CA VAL A 100 4.40 -3.33 8.03
C VAL A 100 3.43 -4.41 7.57
N LEU A 101 3.33 -5.49 8.35
CA LEU A 101 2.39 -6.57 8.11
C LEU A 101 1.17 -6.42 9.02
N PRO A 102 -0.06 -6.47 8.48
CA PRO A 102 -1.29 -6.45 9.26
C PRO A 102 -1.61 -7.79 9.92
#